data_AF-A0A0Q5CDX1-F1
#
_entry.id   AF-A0A0Q5CDX1-F1
#
_cell.length_a   1.000
_cell.length_b   1.000
_cell.length_c   1.000
_cell.angle_alpha   90.00
_cell.angle_beta   90.00
_cell.angle_gamma   90.00
#
_symmetry.space_group_name_H-M   'P 1'
#
loop_
_entity.id
_entity.type
_entity.pdbx_description
1 polymer ?
#
loop_
_entity_poly.entity_id
_entity_poly.type
_entity_poly.pdbx_seq_one_letter_code
_entity_poly.pdbx_strand_id
1 'polypeptide(L)'
;MTRRITPETLAEVGTFLLGPEWRRPLAALLGPLHPEGARPSLDPRLPARWATGEREIPVWVGDALIQILDEQSETARALANRLKGE
;
A
#
# COMPACT_ATOMS: atom_id res chain seq x y z
N MET A 1 -11.34 -4.18 -13.00
CA MET A 1 -11.58 -2.72 -13.03
C MET A 1 -10.39 -2.07 -12.36
N THR A 2 -9.46 -1.51 -13.13
CA THR A 2 -8.26 -0.86 -12.57
C THR A 2 -8.70 0.47 -11.97
N ARG A 3 -8.56 0.65 -10.64
CA ARG A 3 -9.03 1.87 -9.95
C ARG A 3 -7.93 2.90 -9.79
N ARG A 4 -8.21 4.13 -10.24
CA ARG A 4 -7.38 5.29 -9.89
C ARG A 4 -7.64 5.66 -8.42
N ILE A 5 -6.58 5.97 -7.70
CA ILE A 5 -6.63 6.49 -6.32
C ILE A 5 -6.07 7.91 -6.30
N THR A 6 -6.48 8.70 -5.32
CA THR A 6 -5.99 10.07 -5.15
C THR A 6 -4.78 10.11 -4.21
N PRO A 7 -3.98 11.19 -4.21
CA PRO A 7 -2.89 11.38 -3.24
C PRO A 7 -3.35 11.29 -1.78
N GLU A 8 -4.54 11.78 -1.48
CA GLU A 8 -5.13 11.73 -0.13
C GLU A 8 -5.43 10.29 0.29
N THR A 9 -6.08 9.51 -0.57
CA THR A 9 -6.34 8.08 -0.32
C THR A 9 -5.03 7.30 -0.18
N LEU A 10 -4.03 7.59 -1.02
CA LEU A 10 -2.70 6.98 -0.90
C LEU A 10 -2.06 7.29 0.47
N ALA A 11 -2.17 8.53 0.94
CA ALA A 11 -1.61 8.93 2.22
C ALA A 11 -2.35 8.30 3.42
N GLU A 12 -3.67 8.20 3.35
CA GLU A 12 -4.49 7.51 4.35
C GLU A 12 -4.10 6.03 4.47
N VAL A 13 -4.09 5.31 3.34
CA VAL A 13 -3.71 3.89 3.29
C VAL A 13 -2.27 3.69 3.72
N GLY A 14 -1.34 4.51 3.23
CA GLY A 14 0.06 4.45 3.61
C GLY A 14 0.23 4.61 5.13
N THR A 15 -0.45 5.59 5.72
CA THR A 15 -0.39 5.87 7.15
C THR A 15 -0.99 4.73 7.97
N PHE A 16 -2.12 4.17 7.53
CA PHE A 16 -2.75 3.02 8.16
C PHE A 16 -1.82 1.79 8.18
N LEU A 17 -1.15 1.50 7.06
CA LEU A 17 -0.31 0.31 6.91
C LEU A 17 1.06 0.44 7.59
N LEU A 18 1.67 1.62 7.54
CA LEU A 18 3.11 1.80 7.80
C LEU A 18 3.41 2.93 8.80
N GLY A 19 2.38 3.62 9.32
CA GLY A 19 2.51 4.74 10.24
C GLY A 19 2.88 6.06 9.55
N PRO A 20 3.25 7.11 10.32
CA PRO A 20 3.45 8.46 9.79
C PRO A 20 4.58 8.54 8.74
N GLU A 21 5.57 7.66 8.83
CA GLU A 21 6.73 7.60 7.93
C GLU A 21 6.52 6.62 6.76
N TRP A 22 5.31 6.52 6.23
CA TRP A 22 4.90 5.51 5.26
C TRP A 22 5.56 5.60 3.87
N ARG A 23 5.99 6.79 3.44
CA ARG A 23 6.36 7.04 2.03
C ARG A 23 7.48 6.13 1.56
N ARG A 24 8.57 6.03 2.32
CA ARG A 24 9.73 5.20 1.94
C ARG A 24 9.44 3.70 2.05
N PRO A 25 8.84 3.20 3.15
CA PRO A 25 8.48 1.78 3.27
C PRO A 25 7.44 1.33 2.24
N LEU A 26 6.54 2.21 1.78
CA LEU A 26 5.53 1.84 0.79
C LEU A 26 6.16 1.40 -0.55
N ALA A 27 7.29 1.98 -0.93
CA ALA A 27 8.00 1.57 -2.14
C ALA A 27 8.47 0.10 -2.08
N ALA A 28 8.90 -0.35 -0.90
CA ALA A 28 9.28 -1.75 -0.68
C ALA A 28 8.06 -2.66 -0.70
N LEU A 29 6.97 -2.23 -0.06
CA LEU A 29 5.72 -2.99 0.01
C LEU A 29 5.09 -3.22 -1.37
N LEU A 30 5.17 -2.24 -2.26
CA LEU A 30 4.62 -2.33 -3.63
C LEU A 30 5.53 -3.08 -4.62
N GLY A 31 6.84 -3.20 -4.34
CA GLY A 31 7.80 -3.81 -5.26
C GLY A 31 7.42 -5.22 -5.74
N PRO A 32 7.06 -6.15 -4.83
CA PRO A 32 6.67 -7.51 -5.18
C PRO A 32 5.42 -7.60 -6.08
N LEU A 33 4.56 -6.58 -6.05
CA LEU A 33 3.28 -6.54 -6.78
C LEU A 33 3.38 -5.82 -8.13
N HIS A 34 4.59 -5.46 -8.58
CA HIS A 34 4.77 -4.71 -9.81
C HIS A 34 4.33 -5.53 -11.05
N PRO A 35 3.52 -4.97 -11.97
CA PRO A 35 2.92 -5.71 -13.08
C PRO A 35 3.94 -6.24 -14.11
N GLU A 36 5.04 -5.53 -14.31
CA GLU A 36 6.14 -5.95 -15.21
C GLU A 36 7.11 -6.95 -14.56
N GLY A 37 6.80 -7.46 -13.38
CA GLY A 37 7.62 -8.42 -12.65
C GLY A 37 7.99 -7.91 -11.26
N ALA A 38 7.87 -8.84 -10.30
CA ALA A 38 8.19 -8.65 -8.90
C ALA A 38 9.62 -8.15 -8.73
N ARG A 39 9.81 -7.17 -7.85
CA ARG A 39 11.10 -6.60 -7.51
C ARG A 39 11.18 -6.28 -6.02
N PRO A 40 12.38 -6.19 -5.43
CA PRO A 40 12.51 -5.95 -3.99
C PRO A 40 11.87 -4.62 -3.52
N SER A 41 11.88 -3.60 -4.37
CA SER A 41 11.31 -2.28 -4.09
C SER A 41 11.12 -1.47 -5.38
N LEU A 42 10.22 -0.49 -5.35
CA LEU A 42 10.21 0.62 -6.30
C LEU A 42 11.28 1.68 -5.93
N ASP A 43 11.41 2.74 -6.75
CA ASP A 43 12.17 3.94 -6.36
C ASP A 43 11.54 4.54 -5.08
N PRO A 44 12.29 4.65 -3.96
CA PRO A 44 11.79 5.16 -2.69
C PRO A 44 11.20 6.57 -2.73
N ARG A 45 11.51 7.36 -3.76
CA ARG A 45 10.99 8.72 -3.93
C ARG A 45 9.58 8.75 -4.52
N LEU A 46 9.15 7.66 -5.19
CA LEU A 46 7.87 7.64 -5.90
C LEU A 46 6.66 7.88 -4.99
N PRO A 47 6.52 7.20 -3.84
CA PRO A 47 5.37 7.43 -2.97
C PRO A 47 5.27 8.87 -2.45
N ALA A 48 6.42 9.53 -2.23
CA ALA A 48 6.44 10.94 -1.85
C ALA A 48 5.94 11.84 -2.99
N ARG A 49 6.41 11.61 -4.22
CA ARG A 49 5.99 12.37 -5.41
C ARG A 49 4.52 12.15 -5.77
N TRP A 50 4.01 10.95 -5.52
CA TRP A 50 2.60 10.63 -5.65
C TRP A 50 1.75 11.37 -4.63
N ALA A 51 2.18 11.38 -3.36
CA ALA A 51 1.47 12.06 -2.26
C ALA A 51 1.37 13.58 -2.46
N THR A 52 2.36 14.20 -3.11
CA THR A 52 2.37 15.64 -3.39
C THR A 52 1.70 16.01 -4.72
N GLY A 53 1.31 15.03 -5.52
CA GLY A 53 0.82 15.25 -6.88
C GLY A 53 1.90 15.65 -7.90
N GLU A 54 3.19 15.65 -7.51
CA GLU A 54 4.32 15.88 -8.44
C GLU A 54 4.35 14.82 -9.55
N ARG A 55 3.87 13.60 -9.27
CA ARG A 55 3.75 12.52 -10.25
C ARG A 55 2.40 11.82 -10.13
N GLU A 56 1.83 11.44 -11.26
CA GLU A 56 0.59 10.62 -11.29
C GLU A 56 0.82 9.25 -10.65
N ILE A 57 -0.18 8.78 -9.92
CA ILE A 57 -0.22 7.45 -9.32
C ILE A 57 -0.57 6.42 -10.41
N PRO A 58 0.30 5.43 -10.68
CA PRO A 58 -0.02 4.38 -11.63
C PRO A 58 -1.28 3.60 -11.19
N VAL A 59 -2.15 3.28 -12.14
CA VAL A 59 -3.46 2.67 -11.82
C VAL A 59 -3.33 1.32 -11.09
N TRP A 60 -2.28 0.55 -11.38
CA TRP A 60 -2.03 -0.73 -10.70
C TRP A 60 -1.77 -0.58 -9.20
N VAL A 61 -1.32 0.60 -8.73
CA VAL A 61 -1.08 0.84 -7.30
C VAL A 61 -2.39 0.74 -6.52
N GLY A 62 -3.51 1.17 -7.09
CA GLY A 62 -4.83 1.01 -6.45
C GLY A 62 -5.17 -0.45 -6.21
N ASP A 63 -4.98 -1.30 -7.22
CA ASP A 63 -5.25 -2.73 -7.13
C ASP A 63 -4.29 -3.42 -6.14
N ALA A 64 -3.01 -3.04 -6.14
CA ALA A 64 -2.01 -3.55 -5.19
C ALA A 64 -2.35 -3.18 -3.73
N LEU A 65 -2.78 -1.94 -3.47
CA LEU A 65 -3.17 -1.50 -2.12
C LEU A 65 -4.40 -2.23 -1.60
N ILE A 66 -5.38 -2.53 -2.45
CA ILE A 66 -6.55 -3.34 -2.07
C ILE A 66 -6.10 -4.72 -1.62
N GLN A 67 -5.25 -5.39 -2.41
CA GLN A 67 -4.73 -6.70 -2.07
C GLN A 67 -4.01 -6.68 -0.71
N ILE A 68 -3.14 -5.69 -0.48
CA ILE A 68 -2.41 -5.54 0.78
C ILE A 68 -3.38 -5.31 1.96
N LEU A 69 -4.38 -4.45 1.78
CA LEU A 69 -5.37 -4.15 2.82
C LEU A 69 -6.23 -5.37 3.18
N ASP A 70 -6.63 -6.17 2.19
CA ASP A 70 -7.36 -7.41 2.41
C ASP A 70 -6.51 -8.43 3.18
N GLU A 71 -5.24 -8.62 2.79
CA GLU A 71 -4.30 -9.50 3.51
C GLU A 71 -4.08 -9.06 4.96
N GLN A 72 -3.96 -7.74 5.21
CA GLN A 72 -3.84 -7.18 6.56
C GLN A 72 -5.15 -7.33 7.36
N SER A 73 -6.31 -7.17 6.71
CA SER A 73 -7.62 -7.36 7.35
C SER A 73 -7.78 -8.79 7.87
N GLU A 74 -7.42 -9.79 7.06
CA GLU A 74 -7.48 -11.19 7.47
C GLU A 74 -6.51 -11.48 8.63
N THR A 75 -5.29 -10.95 8.55
CA THR A 75 -4.29 -11.11 9.62
C THR A 75 -4.78 -10.50 10.93
N ALA A 76 -5.33 -9.29 10.88
CA ALA A 76 -5.86 -8.59 12.05
C ALA A 76 -7.08 -9.31 12.64
N ARG A 77 -7.99 -9.81 11.78
CA ARG A 77 -9.15 -10.61 12.19
C ARG A 77 -8.74 -11.91 12.87
N ALA A 78 -7.76 -12.64 12.31
CA ALA A 78 -7.23 -13.85 12.91
C ALA A 78 -6.55 -13.59 14.27
N LEU A 79 -5.84 -12.47 14.43
CA LEU A 79 -5.29 -12.05 15.71
C LEU A 79 -6.40 -11.72 16.73
N ALA A 80 -7.43 -11.00 16.31
CA ALA A 80 -8.56 -10.64 17.17
C ALA A 80 -9.29 -11.90 17.69
N ASN A 81 -9.49 -12.92 16.86
CA ASN A 81 -10.12 -14.18 17.28
C ASN A 81 -9.27 -14.92 18.31
N ARG A 82 -7.95 -15.02 18.10
CA ARG A 82 -7.02 -15.61 19.09
C ARG A 82 -7.07 -14.88 20.44
N LEU A 83 -7.16 -13.54 20.43
CA LEU A 83 -7.25 -12.76 21.67
C LEU A 83 -8.60 -12.92 22.39
N LYS A 84 -9.67 -13.28 21.68
CA LYS A 84 -10.99 -13.55 22.27
C LYS A 84 -11.09 -14.93 22.95
N GLY A 85 -10.07 -15.78 22.81
CA GLY A 85 -10.02 -17.08 23.47
C GLY A 85 -10.78 -18.19 22.74
N GLU A 86 -10.70 -18.22 21.41
CA GLU A 86 -10.80 -19.50 20.69
C GLU A 86 -9.54 -20.33 20.87
#